data_AF-A0A2H0G538-F1
#
_entry.id   AF-A0A2H0G538-F1
#
_cell.length_a   1.000
_cell.length_b   1.000
_cell.length_c   1.000
_cell.angle_alpha   90.00
_cell.angle_beta   90.00
_cell.angle_gamma   90.00
#
_symmetry.space_group_name_H-M   'P 1'
#
loop_
_entity.id
_entity.type
_entity.pdbx_description
1 polymer ?
#
loop_
_entity_poly.entity_id
_entity_poly.type
_entity_poly.pdbx_seq_one_letter_code
_entity_poly.pdbx_strand_id
1 'polypeptide(L)'
;MTCSTCHDIHGTKPGLIRGERRGKDLCLACHDTAFFNSMKDAGVSLQQSGHVIPNMAQGNMNTGIDALSLQCMGCHNSQTDAGGIRVGRTGIVRHSSGGANHPIGIPYPVISRNREFRPKSMLPKAIWLPDGKLSCVSCHQPYKKEHGQLVMPNDRSSLCMQCHDL
;
A
#
# COMPACT_ATOMS: atom_id res chain seq x y z
N MET A 1 -11.84 6.08 7.71
CA MET A 1 -10.63 6.91 7.91
C MET A 1 -9.47 6.19 7.24
N THR A 2 -8.77 6.84 6.32
CA THR A 2 -7.55 6.30 5.69
C THR A 2 -6.35 7.10 6.18
N CYS A 3 -5.13 6.68 5.85
CA CYS A 3 -3.93 7.45 6.14
C CYS A 3 -4.03 8.88 5.56
N SER A 4 -4.65 9.02 4.38
CA SER A 4 -4.86 10.31 3.72
C SER A 4 -5.83 11.23 4.44
N THR A 5 -6.54 10.78 5.48
CA THR A 5 -7.35 11.69 6.30
C THR A 5 -6.48 12.63 7.13
N CYS A 6 -5.37 12.11 7.69
CA CYS A 6 -4.47 12.85 8.55
C CYS A 6 -3.15 13.22 7.86
N HIS A 7 -2.75 12.44 6.85
CA HIS A 7 -1.49 12.60 6.14
C HIS A 7 -1.69 13.07 4.70
N ASP A 8 -0.77 13.90 4.22
CA ASP A 8 -0.51 14.11 2.81
C ASP A 8 0.50 13.04 2.36
N ILE A 9 0.00 11.85 2.04
CA ILE A 9 0.81 10.64 1.82
C ILE A 9 1.73 10.70 0.59
N HIS A 10 1.60 11.72 -0.26
CA HIS A 10 2.51 12.00 -1.37
C HIS A 10 3.22 13.36 -1.17
N GLY A 11 3.15 13.92 0.03
CA GLY A 11 3.83 15.14 0.39
C GLY A 11 5.33 14.96 0.56
N THR A 12 6.03 16.05 0.84
CA THR A 12 7.48 16.07 1.08
C THR A 12 7.85 16.42 2.52
N LYS A 13 6.85 16.69 3.37
CA LYS A 13 7.07 17.12 4.76
C LYS A 13 7.41 15.93 5.67
N PRO A 14 8.28 16.10 6.68
CA PRO A 14 8.54 15.06 7.68
C PRO A 14 7.24 14.55 8.33
N GLY A 15 7.06 13.24 8.36
CA GLY A 15 5.85 12.60 8.90
C GLY A 15 4.58 12.79 8.09
N LEU A 16 4.64 13.54 6.98
CA LEU A 16 3.55 13.73 6.02
C LEU A 16 2.23 14.22 6.64
N ILE A 17 2.23 14.85 7.81
CA ILE A 17 0.98 15.32 8.43
C ILE A 17 0.39 16.49 7.63
N ARG A 18 -0.93 16.48 7.42
CA ARG A 18 -1.65 17.58 6.77
C ARG A 18 -1.59 18.84 7.62
N GLY A 19 -1.23 19.96 6.99
CA GLY A 19 -1.14 21.27 7.66
C GLY A 19 -0.08 21.31 8.77
N GLU A 20 -0.21 22.31 9.66
CA GLU A 20 0.77 22.58 10.73
C GLU A 20 0.32 22.09 12.11
N ARG A 21 -0.94 21.67 12.27
CA ARG A 21 -1.47 21.19 13.55
C ARG A 21 -0.90 19.80 13.90
N ARG A 22 -0.66 19.55 15.19
CA ARG A 22 -0.08 18.30 15.71
C ARG A 22 -0.81 17.85 16.97
N GLY A 23 -0.69 16.56 17.29
CA GLY A 23 -1.33 15.97 18.47
C GLY A 23 -2.84 16.24 18.48
N LYS A 24 -3.38 16.64 19.64
CA LYS A 24 -4.81 16.93 19.81
C LYS A 24 -5.33 18.01 18.84
N ASP A 25 -4.51 18.99 18.48
CA ASP A 25 -4.95 20.12 17.66
C ASP A 25 -5.25 19.69 16.22
N LEU A 26 -4.63 18.59 15.76
CA LEU A 26 -4.96 17.99 14.47
C LEU A 26 -6.37 17.38 14.50
N CYS A 27 -6.72 16.67 15.57
CA CYS A 27 -8.05 16.09 15.76
C CYS A 27 -9.11 17.20 15.88
N LEU A 28 -8.77 18.28 16.61
CA LEU A 28 -9.62 19.44 16.79
C LEU A 28 -9.79 20.30 15.53
N ALA A 29 -9.07 20.00 14.45
CA ALA A 29 -9.30 20.64 13.16
C ALA A 29 -10.67 20.31 12.55
N CYS A 30 -11.25 19.17 12.93
CA CYS A 30 -12.52 18.68 12.41
C CYS A 30 -13.53 18.28 13.50
N HIS A 31 -13.05 17.98 14.71
CA HIS A 31 -13.89 17.57 15.83
C HIS A 31 -13.84 18.62 16.94
N ASP A 32 -14.92 18.80 17.69
CA ASP A 32 -14.91 19.59 18.91
C ASP A 32 -14.61 18.73 20.14
N THR A 33 -14.47 19.36 21.30
CA THR A 33 -14.25 18.63 22.56
C THR A 33 -15.48 17.82 22.99
N ALA A 34 -16.69 18.26 22.62
CA ALA A 34 -17.93 17.56 22.94
C ALA A 34 -18.00 16.18 22.27
N PHE A 35 -17.55 16.09 21.03
CA PHE A 35 -17.39 14.83 20.30
C PHE A 35 -16.56 13.82 21.08
N PHE A 36 -15.37 14.21 21.56
CA PHE A 36 -14.51 13.31 22.34
C PHE A 36 -15.10 12.97 23.72
N ASN A 37 -15.70 13.95 24.40
CA ASN A 37 -16.33 13.73 25.71
C ASN A 37 -17.51 12.76 25.65
N SER A 38 -18.15 12.61 24.50
CA SER A 38 -19.23 11.63 24.30
C SER A 38 -18.72 10.18 24.18
N MET A 39 -17.40 9.96 24.03
CA MET A 39 -16.81 8.64 23.91
C MET A 39 -16.41 8.07 25.26
N LYS A 40 -16.64 6.77 25.45
CA LYS A 40 -16.29 6.05 26.70
C LYS A 40 -14.80 6.16 27.06
N ASP A 41 -13.93 6.28 26.07
CA ASP A 41 -12.48 6.35 26.21
C ASP A 41 -11.91 7.72 25.85
N ALA A 42 -12.75 8.75 25.72
CA ALA A 42 -12.36 10.10 25.30
C ALA A 42 -11.53 10.15 23.99
N GLY A 43 -11.68 9.17 23.09
CA GLY A 43 -11.03 9.15 21.79
C GLY A 43 -9.65 8.48 21.73
N VAL A 44 -9.20 7.79 22.79
CA VAL A 44 -7.94 7.04 22.80
C VAL A 44 -7.89 5.97 21.69
N SER A 45 -8.98 5.25 21.48
CA SER A 45 -9.10 4.24 20.41
C SER A 45 -8.99 4.82 19.00
N LEU A 46 -9.41 6.06 18.78
CA LEU A 46 -9.28 6.73 17.48
C LEU A 46 -7.83 7.06 17.13
N GLN A 47 -7.03 7.45 18.14
CA GLN A 47 -5.60 7.70 17.97
C GLN A 47 -4.85 6.41 17.61
N GLN A 48 -5.26 5.29 18.20
CA GLN A 48 -4.68 3.98 17.93
C GLN A 48 -5.11 3.44 16.56
N SER A 49 -6.37 3.63 16.16
CA SER A 49 -6.88 3.14 14.87
C SER A 49 -6.12 3.68 13.64
N GLY A 50 -5.51 4.87 13.75
CA GLY A 50 -4.70 5.45 12.68
C GLY A 50 -3.28 4.88 12.54
N HIS A 51 -2.73 4.26 13.60
CA HIS A 51 -1.31 3.89 13.68
C HIS A 51 -1.04 2.47 14.19
N VAL A 52 -2.07 1.69 14.54
CA VAL A 52 -1.94 0.25 14.82
C VAL A 52 -1.65 -0.48 13.50
N ILE A 53 -0.38 -0.45 13.11
CA ILE A 53 0.20 -1.19 11.98
C ILE A 53 1.07 -2.40 12.43
N PRO A 54 1.52 -2.59 13.69
CA PRO A 54 2.29 -3.79 14.01
C PRO A 54 1.35 -4.95 14.33
N ASN A 55 1.39 -6.00 13.51
CA ASN A 55 0.64 -7.26 13.62
C ASN A 55 -0.83 -7.28 13.16
N MET A 56 -1.02 -7.02 11.86
CA MET A 56 -2.21 -7.46 11.10
C MET A 56 -2.19 -8.98 10.80
N ALA A 57 -1.59 -9.81 11.67
CA ALA A 57 -1.63 -11.27 11.56
C ALA A 57 -3.06 -11.85 11.72
N GLN A 58 -4.04 -11.04 12.09
CA GLN A 58 -5.42 -11.46 12.38
C GLN A 58 -6.46 -10.93 11.38
N GLY A 59 -6.01 -10.37 10.25
CA GLY A 59 -6.88 -9.53 9.42
C GLY A 59 -7.31 -10.05 8.05
N ASN A 60 -6.86 -11.21 7.54
CA ASN A 60 -7.41 -11.69 6.26
C ASN A 60 -7.14 -13.17 5.94
N MET A 61 -8.12 -14.03 6.24
CA MET A 61 -8.11 -15.41 5.75
C MET A 61 -8.66 -15.55 4.32
N ASN A 62 -9.12 -14.47 3.65
CA ASN A 62 -9.98 -14.63 2.47
C ASN A 62 -9.51 -14.01 1.14
N THR A 63 -8.43 -13.20 1.10
CA THR A 63 -8.00 -12.59 -0.18
C THR A 63 -6.53 -12.80 -0.55
N GLY A 64 -5.70 -13.34 0.35
CA GLY A 64 -4.28 -13.58 0.09
C GLY A 64 -3.42 -12.31 -0.04
N ILE A 65 -4.02 -11.11 -0.10
CA ILE A 65 -3.38 -9.81 -0.23
C ILE A 65 -2.92 -9.29 1.14
N ASP A 66 -1.71 -8.73 1.21
CA ASP A 66 -1.13 -8.20 2.45
C ASP A 66 -1.80 -6.90 2.91
N ALA A 67 -1.65 -6.58 4.20
CA ALA A 67 -2.27 -5.41 4.82
C ALA A 67 -1.85 -4.07 4.18
N LEU A 68 -0.60 -3.97 3.71
CA LEU A 68 -0.11 -2.74 3.10
C LEU A 68 -0.71 -2.54 1.70
N SER A 69 -0.82 -3.60 0.89
CA SER A 69 -1.55 -3.56 -0.37
C SER A 69 -3.03 -3.18 -0.17
N LEU A 70 -3.68 -3.68 0.89
CA LEU A 70 -5.05 -3.27 1.24
C LEU A 70 -5.15 -1.78 1.56
N GLN A 71 -4.16 -1.21 2.24
CA GLN A 71 -4.12 0.23 2.52
C GLN A 71 -3.97 1.07 1.24
N CYS A 72 -3.11 0.66 0.31
CA CYS A 72 -2.99 1.31 -1.01
C CYS A 72 -4.35 1.31 -1.74
N MET A 73 -5.03 0.17 -1.77
CA MET A 73 -6.33 0.03 -2.42
C MET A 73 -7.44 0.83 -1.74
N GLY A 74 -7.32 1.12 -0.43
CA GLY A 74 -8.27 1.97 0.29
C GLY A 74 -8.43 3.37 -0.31
N CYS A 75 -7.45 3.84 -1.07
CA CYS A 75 -7.53 5.08 -1.85
C CYS A 75 -7.50 4.84 -3.37
N HIS A 76 -6.76 3.84 -3.86
CA HIS A 76 -6.52 3.67 -5.31
C HIS A 76 -7.52 2.78 -6.06
N ASN A 77 -8.59 2.27 -5.43
CA ASN A 77 -9.52 1.32 -6.09
C ASN A 77 -10.59 1.91 -7.04
N SER A 78 -10.53 3.20 -7.40
CA SER A 78 -11.61 3.88 -8.16
C SER A 78 -11.13 4.80 -9.30
N GLN A 79 -12.07 5.17 -10.18
CA GLN A 79 -11.87 5.74 -11.52
C GLN A 79 -11.59 7.25 -11.57
N THR A 80 -11.62 7.96 -10.43
CA THR A 80 -11.47 9.42 -10.39
C THR A 80 -10.03 9.88 -10.31
N ASP A 81 -9.10 8.97 -10.06
CA ASP A 81 -7.66 9.23 -10.11
C ASP A 81 -7.17 8.83 -11.50
N ALA A 82 -6.46 9.71 -12.21
CA ALA A 82 -5.95 9.41 -13.56
C ALA A 82 -5.03 8.16 -13.61
N GLY A 83 -4.53 7.72 -12.45
CA GLY A 83 -3.75 6.49 -12.24
C GLY A 83 -4.51 5.31 -11.60
N GLY A 84 -5.83 5.39 -11.44
CA GLY A 84 -6.61 4.43 -10.66
C GLY A 84 -6.40 2.97 -11.08
N ILE A 85 -6.35 2.07 -10.09
CA ILE A 85 -6.19 0.63 -10.32
C ILE A 85 -7.52 -0.10 -10.11
N ARG A 86 -7.74 -1.16 -10.87
CA ARG A 86 -8.85 -2.08 -10.68
C ARG A 86 -8.30 -3.46 -10.33
N VAL A 87 -8.72 -4.00 -9.19
CA VAL A 87 -8.35 -5.37 -8.79
C VAL A 87 -9.56 -6.28 -9.02
N GLY A 88 -9.41 -7.24 -9.93
CA GLY A 88 -10.45 -8.24 -10.20
C GLY A 88 -10.62 -9.24 -9.06
N ARG A 89 -11.71 -10.01 -9.10
CA ARG A 89 -12.00 -11.09 -8.10
C ARG A 89 -10.90 -12.15 -8.03
N THR A 90 -10.05 -12.24 -9.04
CA THR A 90 -8.90 -13.16 -9.15
C THR A 90 -7.59 -12.58 -8.60
N GLY A 91 -7.60 -11.37 -8.02
CA GLY A 91 -6.39 -10.71 -7.51
C GLY A 91 -5.49 -10.10 -8.58
N ILE A 92 -5.97 -10.01 -9.84
CA ILE A 92 -5.26 -9.34 -10.94
C ILE A 92 -5.50 -7.84 -10.87
N VAL A 93 -4.43 -7.08 -10.73
CA VAL A 93 -4.37 -5.62 -10.80
C VAL A 93 -4.33 -5.19 -12.26
N ARG A 94 -5.10 -4.16 -12.58
CA ARG A 94 -5.15 -3.48 -13.89
C ARG A 94 -4.97 -1.99 -13.68
N HIS A 95 -4.09 -1.38 -14.46
CA HIS A 95 -3.78 0.04 -14.38
C HIS A 95 -4.59 0.81 -15.42
N SER A 96 -5.31 1.86 -15.01
CA SER A 96 -6.07 2.69 -15.96
C SER A 96 -5.16 3.48 -16.91
N SER A 97 -3.91 3.70 -16.53
CA SER A 97 -2.85 4.31 -17.36
C SER A 97 -2.32 3.39 -18.47
N GLY A 98 -2.78 2.13 -18.56
CA GLY A 98 -2.28 1.15 -19.54
C GLY A 98 -1.03 0.40 -19.10
N GLY A 99 -0.62 0.49 -17.84
CA GLY A 99 0.45 -0.32 -17.27
C GLY A 99 0.16 -1.83 -17.31
N ALA A 100 1.21 -2.65 -17.14
CA ALA A 100 1.09 -4.10 -17.19
C ALA A 100 0.10 -4.64 -16.14
N ASN A 101 -0.71 -5.64 -16.54
CA ASN A 101 -1.58 -6.35 -15.62
C ASN A 101 -0.75 -7.39 -14.86
N HIS A 102 -0.91 -7.46 -13.54
CA HIS A 102 -0.18 -8.41 -12.72
C HIS A 102 -1.00 -8.88 -11.52
N PRO A 103 -0.77 -10.10 -11.03
CA PRO A 103 -1.33 -10.53 -9.75
C PRO A 103 -0.68 -9.80 -8.58
N ILE A 104 -1.38 -9.74 -7.45
CA ILE A 104 -0.83 -9.48 -6.11
C ILE A 104 -1.38 -10.51 -5.12
N GLY A 105 -0.74 -10.63 -3.95
CA GLY A 105 -1.14 -11.60 -2.92
C GLY A 105 -0.74 -13.05 -3.22
N ILE A 106 0.02 -13.28 -4.30
CA ILE A 106 0.50 -14.62 -4.65
C ILE A 106 1.84 -14.91 -3.96
N PRO A 107 2.05 -16.14 -3.45
CA PRO A 107 3.36 -16.56 -2.95
C PRO A 107 4.44 -16.43 -4.03
N TYR A 108 5.61 -15.96 -3.63
CA TYR A 108 6.79 -15.90 -4.49
C TYR A 108 7.89 -16.84 -3.96
N PRO A 109 8.71 -17.48 -4.82
CA PRO A 109 8.50 -17.59 -6.26
C PRO A 109 7.20 -18.34 -6.56
N VAL A 110 6.58 -18.02 -7.71
CA VAL A 110 5.38 -18.73 -8.16
C VAL A 110 5.81 -20.09 -8.65
N ILE A 111 5.24 -21.17 -8.09
CA ILE A 111 5.48 -22.53 -8.58
C ILE A 111 4.74 -22.67 -9.92
N SER A 112 5.43 -22.35 -11.01
CA SER A 112 4.91 -22.50 -12.38
C SER A 112 5.57 -23.70 -13.04
N ARG A 113 4.77 -24.49 -13.77
CA ARG A 113 5.27 -25.69 -14.46
C ARG A 113 6.27 -25.39 -15.59
N ASN A 114 6.34 -24.16 -16.09
CA ASN A 114 7.11 -23.81 -17.30
C ASN A 114 7.68 -22.37 -17.35
N ARG A 115 7.98 -21.69 -16.23
CA ARG A 115 8.71 -20.39 -16.26
C ARG A 115 9.59 -20.20 -15.03
N GLU A 116 10.88 -19.99 -15.27
CA GLU A 116 11.95 -19.82 -14.30
C GLU A 116 11.78 -18.47 -13.57
N PHE A 117 11.37 -18.55 -12.31
CA PHE A 117 11.41 -17.40 -11.42
C PHE A 117 12.69 -17.46 -10.59
N ARG A 118 13.35 -16.32 -10.46
CA ARG A 118 14.52 -16.21 -9.59
C ARG A 118 14.13 -16.52 -8.13
N PRO A 119 14.96 -17.23 -7.35
CA PRO A 119 14.77 -17.34 -5.91
C PRO A 119 14.79 -15.97 -5.24
N LYS A 120 14.04 -15.85 -4.15
CA LYS A 120 13.94 -14.64 -3.31
C LYS A 120 15.30 -14.04 -2.93
N SER A 121 16.30 -14.89 -2.70
CA SER A 121 17.65 -14.48 -2.32
C SER A 121 18.40 -13.70 -3.39
N MET A 122 17.99 -13.82 -4.66
CA MET A 122 18.59 -13.09 -5.78
C MET A 122 17.88 -11.78 -6.12
N LEU A 123 16.76 -11.48 -5.46
CA LEU A 123 16.05 -10.23 -5.68
C LEU A 123 16.81 -9.05 -5.06
N PRO A 124 16.86 -7.89 -5.72
CA PRO A 124 17.32 -6.67 -5.10
C PRO A 124 16.52 -6.37 -3.82
N LYS A 125 17.19 -5.84 -2.79
CA LYS A 125 16.53 -5.46 -1.51
C LYS A 125 15.37 -4.47 -1.69
N ALA A 126 15.40 -3.69 -2.76
CA ALA A 126 14.34 -2.75 -3.11
C ALA A 126 13.02 -3.46 -3.47
N ILE A 127 13.06 -4.72 -3.94
CA ILE A 127 11.88 -5.55 -4.17
C ILE A 127 11.53 -6.25 -2.87
N TRP A 128 10.60 -5.66 -2.12
CA TRP A 128 10.14 -6.22 -0.87
C TRP A 128 8.93 -7.14 -1.08
N LEU A 129 8.97 -8.33 -0.48
CA LEU A 129 7.90 -9.32 -0.53
C LEU A 129 7.30 -9.52 0.87
N PRO A 130 6.33 -8.67 1.30
CA PRO A 130 5.59 -8.87 2.54
C PRO A 130 5.03 -10.29 2.64
N ASP A 131 5.26 -10.94 3.78
CA ASP A 131 4.86 -12.34 4.03
C ASP A 131 5.32 -13.33 2.94
N GLY A 132 6.40 -12.99 2.22
CA GLY A 132 6.92 -13.78 1.12
C GLY A 132 6.04 -13.80 -0.13
N LYS A 133 5.13 -12.83 -0.29
CA LYS A 133 4.19 -12.70 -1.41
C LYS A 133 4.47 -11.47 -2.25
N LEU A 134 4.02 -11.51 -3.50
CA LEU A 134 4.03 -10.36 -4.40
C LEU A 134 3.01 -9.31 -3.93
N SER A 135 3.47 -8.08 -3.68
CA SER A 135 2.72 -6.97 -3.10
C SER A 135 2.83 -5.72 -3.97
N CYS A 136 1.98 -4.71 -3.74
CA CYS A 136 2.13 -3.39 -4.37
C CYS A 136 3.55 -2.83 -4.17
N VAL A 137 4.13 -3.01 -2.98
CA VAL A 137 5.46 -2.51 -2.61
C VAL A 137 6.62 -3.35 -3.12
N SER A 138 6.34 -4.48 -3.76
CA SER A 138 7.38 -5.24 -4.48
C SER A 138 7.84 -4.50 -5.74
N CYS A 139 6.97 -3.67 -6.31
CA CYS A 139 7.25 -2.92 -7.54
C CYS A 139 7.19 -1.41 -7.32
N HIS A 140 6.31 -0.91 -6.45
CA HIS A 140 6.09 0.52 -6.23
C HIS A 140 6.72 1.02 -4.93
N GLN A 141 7.24 2.23 -4.96
CA GLN A 141 7.66 2.94 -3.76
C GLN A 141 6.42 3.49 -3.04
N PRO A 142 6.17 3.09 -1.78
CA PRO A 142 5.05 3.63 -1.03
C PRO A 142 5.28 5.09 -0.67
N TYR A 143 4.20 5.88 -0.66
CA TYR A 143 4.14 7.24 -0.09
C TYR A 143 5.17 8.24 -0.65
N LYS A 144 5.62 8.05 -1.91
CA LYS A 144 6.50 9.00 -2.61
C LYS A 144 5.71 10.11 -3.29
N LYS A 145 6.34 11.27 -3.48
CA LYS A 145 5.74 12.39 -4.19
C LYS A 145 5.38 12.02 -5.63
N GLU A 146 6.29 11.32 -6.30
CA GLU A 146 6.05 10.75 -7.61
C GLU A 146 5.11 9.54 -7.47
N HIS A 147 3.85 9.78 -7.77
CA HIS A 147 2.81 8.76 -7.65
C HIS A 147 3.11 7.54 -8.53
N GLY A 148 2.97 6.34 -7.98
CA GLY A 148 3.22 5.09 -8.71
C GLY A 148 4.69 4.84 -9.06
N GLN A 149 5.64 5.61 -8.50
CA GLN A 149 7.07 5.42 -8.73
C GLN A 149 7.49 3.98 -8.48
N LEU A 150 8.27 3.42 -9.40
CA LEU A 150 8.79 2.07 -9.26
C LEU A 150 10.00 2.04 -8.33
N VAL A 151 10.23 0.91 -7.67
CA VAL A 151 11.39 0.68 -6.79
C VAL A 151 12.72 0.75 -7.55
N MET A 152 12.67 0.62 -8.88
CA MET A 152 13.77 0.84 -9.82
C MET A 152 13.21 1.16 -11.22
N PRO A 153 14.01 1.75 -12.13
CA PRO A 153 13.62 1.93 -13.53
C PRO A 153 13.21 0.62 -14.20
N ASN A 154 12.27 0.69 -15.13
CA ASN A 154 11.75 -0.46 -15.89
C ASN A 154 12.09 -0.38 -17.39
N ASP A 155 13.21 0.26 -17.73
CA ASP A 155 13.67 0.35 -19.10
C ASP A 155 13.93 -1.05 -19.67
N ARG A 156 13.36 -1.35 -20.83
CA ARG A 156 13.43 -2.68 -21.46
C ARG A 156 12.99 -3.82 -20.52
N SER A 157 12.00 -3.55 -19.67
CA SER A 157 11.44 -4.51 -18.70
C SER A 157 12.42 -4.95 -17.60
N SER A 158 13.43 -4.12 -17.28
CA SER A 158 14.46 -4.43 -16.28
C SER A 158 13.92 -4.81 -14.90
N LEU A 159 12.78 -4.25 -14.47
CA LEU A 159 12.13 -4.61 -13.20
C LEU A 159 11.52 -6.01 -13.30
N CYS A 160 10.84 -6.34 -14.40
CA CYS A 160 10.25 -7.66 -14.62
C CYS A 160 11.33 -8.77 -14.60
N MET A 161 12.48 -8.49 -15.22
CA MET A 161 13.61 -9.42 -15.31
C MET A 161 14.37 -9.60 -13.98
N GLN A 162 14.02 -8.85 -12.92
CA GLN A 162 14.50 -9.17 -11.58
C GLN A 162 13.86 -10.45 -11.04
N CYS A 163 12.66 -10.78 -11.51
CA CYS A 163 11.91 -11.93 -11.03
C CYS A 163 11.84 -13.06 -12.07
N HIS A 164 11.91 -12.72 -13.35
CA HIS A 164 11.67 -13.64 -14.47
C HIS A 164 12.97 -13.90 -15.24
N ASP A 165 13.28 -15.19 -15.44
CA ASP A 165 14.28 -15.67 -16.38
C ASP A 165 13.54 -16.14 -17.65
N LEU A 166 13.15 -15.17 -18.48
CA LEU A 166 12.44 -15.39 -19.76
C LEU A 166 13.41 -15.51 -20.94
#